data_AF-A0A835Z5V3-F1
#
_entry.id   AF-A0A835Z5V3-F1
#
_cell.length_a   1.000
_cell.length_b   1.000
_cell.length_c   1.000
_cell.angle_alpha   90.00
_cell.angle_beta   90.00
_cell.angle_gamma   90.00
#
_symmetry.space_group_name_H-M   'P 1'
#
loop_
_entity.id
_entity.type
_entity.pdbx_description
1 polymer ?
#
loop_
_entity_poly.entity_id
_entity_poly.type
_entity_poly.pdbx_seq_one_letter_code
_entity_poly.pdbx_strand_id
1 'polypeptide(L)'
;MIDRTAEFQGCIRVLHQHDGRPDQRPQYEAPQPTDFTKAVSALALSLEGTAKLIEQLMRLVGRKGTSNDPTMEITDVSRLFKGDMDAVQQELSALQAFIDGRSGKRGAPAPGSQRHKHSLYMLDALKQLAQEQVAAFQAALKQRNAVMRELNDRRKVYSTTRSVGLSVQMNSPLF
;
A
#
# COMPACT_ATOMS: atom_id res chain seq x y z
N MET A 1 23.32 23.25 -18.70
CA MET A 1 24.23 23.00 -17.57
C MET A 1 25.30 22.06 -18.08
N ILE A 2 26.57 22.47 -18.10
CA ILE A 2 27.66 21.69 -18.70
C ILE A 2 28.13 20.67 -17.67
N ASP A 3 28.17 19.39 -18.03
CA ASP A 3 28.70 18.32 -17.19
C ASP A 3 30.22 18.39 -17.18
N ARG A 4 30.79 18.83 -16.06
CA ARG A 4 32.25 18.97 -15.84
C ARG A 4 32.87 17.76 -15.14
N THR A 5 32.14 16.64 -15.05
CA THR A 5 32.63 15.43 -14.40
C THR A 5 33.93 14.92 -15.05
N ALA A 6 34.05 15.03 -16.37
CA ALA A 6 35.24 14.60 -17.11
C ALA A 6 36.49 15.45 -16.79
N GLU A 7 36.34 16.77 -16.73
CA GLU A 7 37.41 17.70 -16.36
C GLU A 7 37.90 17.43 -14.94
N PHE A 8 36.97 17.25 -14.00
CA PHE A 8 37.27 16.93 -12.60
C PHE A 8 38.01 15.59 -12.47
N GLN A 9 37.56 14.55 -13.16
CA GLN A 9 38.24 13.25 -13.19
C GLN A 9 39.65 13.34 -13.81
N GLY A 10 39.85 14.23 -14.79
CA GLY A 10 41.16 14.54 -15.36
C GLY A 10 42.09 15.18 -14.33
N CYS A 11 41.62 16.18 -13.60
CA CYS A 11 42.39 16.85 -12.54
C CYS A 11 42.81 15.87 -11.42
N ILE A 12 41.91 14.99 -10.97
CA ILE A 12 42.21 13.97 -9.95
C ILE A 12 43.33 13.02 -10.43
N ARG A 13 43.30 12.61 -11.70
CA ARG A 13 44.34 11.73 -12.27
C ARG A 13 45.71 12.40 -12.29
N VAL A 14 45.79 13.68 -12.66
CA VAL A 14 47.04 14.44 -12.66
C VAL A 14 47.58 14.62 -11.24
N LEU A 15 46.71 14.88 -10.27
CA LEU A 15 47.09 15.01 -8.85
C LEU A 15 47.67 13.69 -8.30
N HIS A 16 47.02 12.55 -8.57
CA HIS A 16 47.52 11.25 -8.13
C HIS A 16 48.87 10.85 -8.76
N GLN A 17 49.14 11.26 -10.00
CA GLN A 17 50.43 11.04 -10.66
C GLN A 17 51.57 11.83 -10.00
N HIS A 18 51.27 13.01 -9.47
CA HIS A 18 52.26 13.88 -8.85
C HIS A 18 52.59 13.50 -7.40
N ASP A 19 51.64 12.89 -6.68
CA ASP A 19 51.81 12.44 -5.29
C ASP A 19 52.52 11.08 -5.14
N GLY A 20 52.82 10.38 -6.25
CA GLY A 20 53.49 9.07 -6.23
C GLY A 20 52.73 7.97 -5.48
N ARG A 21 51.45 8.21 -5.15
CA ARG A 21 50.61 7.32 -4.38
C ARG A 21 50.00 6.28 -5.33
N PRO A 22 50.17 4.96 -5.09
CA PRO A 22 49.54 3.95 -5.94
C PRO A 22 48.03 4.16 -5.97
N ASP A 23 47.40 3.86 -7.11
CA ASP A 23 45.94 3.92 -7.37
C ASP A 23 45.20 2.91 -6.47
N GLN A 24 45.22 3.14 -5.16
CA GLN A 24 44.32 2.52 -4.20
C GLN A 24 42.99 3.20 -4.38
N ARG A 25 42.24 2.78 -5.41
CA ARG A 25 40.81 3.06 -5.45
C ARG A 25 40.26 2.53 -4.13
N PRO A 26 39.68 3.37 -3.26
CA PRO A 26 38.97 2.86 -2.12
C PRO A 26 37.94 1.86 -2.68
N GLN A 27 38.10 0.59 -2.34
CA GLN A 27 37.03 -0.38 -2.51
C GLN A 27 35.92 0.12 -1.60
N TYR A 28 35.02 0.95 -2.16
CA TYR A 28 33.78 1.30 -1.51
C TYR A 28 32.98 0.01 -1.43
N GLU A 29 33.20 -0.74 -0.35
CA GLU A 29 32.32 -1.82 0.05
C GLU A 29 30.92 -1.21 0.16
N ALA A 30 29.95 -1.80 -0.55
CA ALA A 30 28.60 -1.27 -0.58
C ALA A 30 28.11 -1.09 0.88
N PRO A 31 27.56 0.08 1.25
CA PRO A 31 27.09 0.30 2.61
C PRO A 31 26.09 -0.80 2.97
N GLN A 32 26.45 -1.63 3.96
CA GLN A 32 25.56 -2.69 4.40
C GLN A 32 24.26 -2.07 4.91
N PRO A 33 23.09 -2.56 4.46
CA PRO A 33 21.81 -1.97 4.84
C PRO A 33 21.64 -2.06 6.35
N THR A 34 21.41 -0.91 6.98
CA THR A 34 21.21 -0.83 8.43
C THR A 34 19.94 -1.58 8.84
N ASP A 35 19.84 -1.99 10.10
CA ASP A 35 18.63 -2.63 10.63
C ASP A 35 17.39 -1.75 10.42
N PHE A 36 17.56 -0.43 10.45
CA PHE A 36 16.51 0.53 10.10
C PHE A 36 16.06 0.38 8.65
N THR A 37 17.00 0.34 7.70
CA THR A 37 16.70 0.19 6.28
C THR A 37 15.99 -1.13 5.99
N LYS A 38 16.43 -2.22 6.63
CA LYS A 38 15.76 -3.53 6.52
C LYS A 38 14.33 -3.48 7.03
N ALA A 39 14.11 -2.91 8.21
CA ALA A 39 12.79 -2.77 8.79
C ALA A 39 11.86 -1.91 7.90
N VAL A 40 12.37 -0.80 7.38
CA VAL A 40 11.62 0.04 6.43
C VAL A 40 11.28 -0.72 5.15
N SER A 41 12.21 -1.48 4.57
CA SER A 41 11.94 -2.26 3.36
C SER A 41 10.89 -3.35 3.59
N ALA A 42 10.92 -4.03 4.73
CA ALA A 42 9.91 -5.02 5.08
C ALA A 42 8.54 -4.36 5.21
N LEU A 43 8.45 -3.22 5.89
CA LEU A 43 7.21 -2.49 6.06
C LEU A 43 6.64 -1.96 4.73
N ALA A 44 7.51 -1.49 3.84
CA ALA A 44 7.12 -1.08 2.50
C ALA A 44 6.54 -2.24 1.68
N LEU A 45 7.11 -3.44 1.79
CA LEU A 45 6.56 -4.65 1.17
C LEU A 45 5.20 -5.04 1.76
N SER A 46 5.04 -4.97 3.08
CA SER A 46 3.75 -5.21 3.75
C SER A 46 2.68 -4.22 3.25
N LEU A 47 3.03 -2.93 3.14
CA LEU A 47 2.14 -1.91 2.58
C LEU A 47 1.79 -2.16 1.11
N GLU A 48 2.73 -2.62 0.29
CA GLU A 48 2.43 -3.02 -1.09
C GLU A 48 1.45 -4.20 -1.14
N GLY A 49 1.57 -5.15 -0.21
CA GLY A 49 0.59 -6.22 0.00
C GLY A 49 -0.82 -5.66 0.27
N THR A 50 -0.94 -4.71 1.19
CA THR A 50 -2.23 -4.06 1.48
C THR A 50 -2.82 -3.31 0.28
N ALA A 51 -1.97 -2.68 -0.55
CA ALA A 51 -2.41 -2.00 -1.77
C ALA A 51 -3.02 -2.99 -2.78
N LYS A 52 -2.41 -4.18 -2.95
CA LYS A 52 -2.95 -5.24 -3.82
C LYS A 52 -4.32 -5.75 -3.34
N LEU A 53 -4.54 -5.83 -2.03
CA LEU A 53 -5.84 -6.18 -1.46
C LEU A 53 -6.90 -5.12 -1.78
N ILE A 54 -6.54 -3.84 -1.74
CA ILE A 54 -7.44 -2.74 -2.14
C ILE A 54 -7.77 -2.83 -3.62
N GLU A 55 -6.80 -3.08 -4.49
CA GLU A 55 -7.04 -3.29 -5.93
C GLU A 55 -7.96 -4.48 -6.19
N GLN A 56 -7.77 -5.58 -5.45
CA GLN A 56 -8.67 -6.74 -5.52
C GLN A 56 -10.08 -6.36 -5.06
N LEU A 57 -10.22 -5.64 -3.94
CA LEU A 57 -11.51 -5.15 -3.47
C LEU A 57 -12.20 -4.29 -4.54
N MET A 58 -11.49 -3.34 -5.14
CA MET A 58 -12.04 -2.47 -6.18
C MET A 58 -12.52 -3.27 -7.41
N ARG A 59 -11.78 -4.31 -7.82
CA ARG A 59 -12.21 -5.23 -8.88
C ARG A 59 -13.49 -5.98 -8.50
N LEU A 60 -13.59 -6.46 -7.26
CA LEU A 60 -14.79 -7.13 -6.76
C LEU A 60 -15.99 -6.19 -6.69
N VAL A 61 -15.79 -4.95 -6.26
CA VAL A 61 -16.83 -3.91 -6.25
C VAL A 61 -17.32 -3.56 -7.66
N GLY A 62 -16.44 -3.63 -8.66
CA GLY A 62 -16.76 -3.40 -10.07
C GLY A 62 -17.58 -4.53 -10.73
N ARG A 63 -17.55 -5.76 -10.21
CA ARG A 63 -18.32 -6.89 -10.76
C ARG A 63 -19.81 -6.75 -10.44
N LYS A 64 -20.52 -5.96 -11.26
CA LYS A 64 -21.99 -5.87 -11.26
C LYS A 64 -22.58 -7.10 -11.97
N GLY A 65 -22.86 -8.18 -11.26
CA GLY A 65 -23.48 -9.38 -11.86
C GLY A 65 -24.20 -10.26 -10.84
N THR A 66 -25.42 -10.68 -11.16
CA THR A 66 -26.31 -11.47 -10.27
C THR A 66 -25.94 -12.95 -10.16
N SER A 67 -25.02 -13.47 -10.97
CA SER A 67 -24.66 -14.89 -11.01
C SER A 67 -23.44 -15.26 -10.16
N ASN A 68 -22.70 -14.27 -9.64
CA ASN A 68 -21.51 -14.52 -8.82
C ASN A 68 -21.36 -13.40 -7.79
N ASP A 69 -22.04 -13.54 -6.64
CA ASP A 69 -22.01 -12.55 -5.56
C ASP A 69 -20.62 -12.56 -4.88
N PRO A 70 -19.83 -11.47 -4.98
CA PRO A 70 -18.49 -11.41 -4.41
C PRO A 70 -18.49 -11.22 -2.88
N THR A 71 -19.61 -11.43 -2.18
CA THR A 71 -19.73 -11.12 -0.75
C THR A 71 -18.75 -11.88 0.14
N MET A 72 -18.52 -13.17 -0.11
CA MET A 72 -17.51 -13.93 0.64
C MET A 72 -16.10 -13.43 0.35
N GLU A 73 -15.74 -13.29 -0.94
CA GLU A 73 -14.42 -12.81 -1.35
C GLU A 73 -14.11 -11.43 -0.75
N ILE A 74 -15.09 -10.51 -0.72
CA ILE A 74 -14.90 -9.20 -0.10
C ILE A 74 -14.70 -9.33 1.41
N THR A 75 -15.40 -10.25 2.07
CA THR A 75 -15.23 -10.50 3.51
C THR A 75 -13.84 -11.04 3.83
N ASP A 76 -13.33 -11.95 2.99
CA ASP A 76 -11.99 -12.51 3.13
C ASP A 76 -10.91 -11.46 2.87
N VAL A 77 -11.02 -10.69 1.78
CA VAL A 77 -10.12 -9.55 1.50
C VAL A 77 -10.15 -8.54 2.64
N SER A 78 -11.31 -8.29 3.24
CA SER A 78 -11.42 -7.37 4.39
C SER A 78 -10.74 -7.90 5.64
N ARG A 79 -10.83 -9.23 5.89
CA ARG A 79 -10.16 -9.87 7.01
C ARG A 79 -8.64 -9.83 6.85
N LEU A 80 -8.15 -10.17 5.66
CA LEU A 80 -6.72 -10.12 5.31
C LEU A 80 -6.19 -8.69 5.45
N PHE A 81 -6.87 -7.72 4.87
CA PHE A 81 -6.48 -6.31 4.94
C PHE A 81 -6.37 -5.84 6.40
N LYS A 82 -7.34 -6.18 7.24
CA LYS A 82 -7.30 -5.83 8.66
C LYS A 82 -6.10 -6.46 9.37
N GLY A 83 -5.85 -7.76 9.16
CA GLY A 83 -4.71 -8.46 9.75
C GLY A 83 -3.37 -7.85 9.33
N ASP A 84 -3.20 -7.59 8.03
CA ASP A 84 -1.99 -6.98 7.49
C ASP A 84 -1.79 -5.55 8.03
N MET A 85 -2.89 -4.79 8.17
CA MET A 85 -2.81 -3.43 8.72
C MET A 85 -2.45 -3.41 10.21
N ASP A 86 -2.97 -4.37 10.99
CA ASP A 86 -2.59 -4.54 12.40
C ASP A 86 -1.09 -4.88 12.51
N ALA A 87 -0.57 -5.71 11.62
CA ALA A 87 0.87 -6.01 11.54
C ALA A 87 1.69 -4.76 11.17
N VAL A 88 1.27 -3.99 10.15
CA VAL A 88 1.93 -2.73 9.76
C VAL A 88 1.97 -1.75 10.93
N GLN A 89 0.89 -1.61 11.72
CA GLN A 89 0.87 -0.75 12.90
C GLN A 89 1.86 -1.20 13.98
N GLN A 90 2.01 -2.50 14.20
CA GLN A 90 3.00 -3.05 15.12
C GLN A 90 4.43 -2.77 14.64
N GLU A 91 4.71 -2.96 13.35
CA GLU A 91 6.02 -2.67 12.77
C GLU A 91 6.36 -1.18 12.82
N LEU A 92 5.39 -0.28 12.54
CA LEU A 92 5.56 1.18 12.68
C LEU A 92 5.91 1.56 14.12
N SER A 93 5.24 0.93 15.10
CA SER A 93 5.50 1.17 16.52
C SER A 93 6.89 0.68 16.94
N ALA A 94 7.31 -0.49 16.44
CA ALA A 94 8.65 -1.02 16.66
C ALA A 94 9.73 -0.12 16.02
N LEU A 95 9.46 0.41 14.83
CA LEU A 95 10.36 1.32 14.12
C LEU A 95 10.50 2.66 14.85
N GLN A 96 9.41 3.21 15.38
CA GLN A 96 9.45 4.39 16.26
C GLN A 96 10.30 4.11 17.50
N ALA A 97 10.07 2.98 18.19
CA ALA A 97 10.86 2.60 19.36
C ALA A 97 12.35 2.43 19.03
N PHE A 98 12.70 1.98 17.82
CA PHE A 98 14.08 1.92 17.35
C PHE A 98 14.69 3.32 17.18
N ILE A 99 13.97 4.25 16.55
CA ILE A 99 14.43 5.62 16.32
C ILE A 99 14.62 6.36 17.65
N ASP A 100 13.73 6.14 18.61
CA ASP A 100 13.78 6.75 19.95
C ASP A 100 14.86 6.13 20.84
N GLY A 101 15.58 5.10 20.36
CA GLY A 101 16.57 4.36 21.16
C GLY A 101 15.97 3.45 22.25
N ARG A 102 14.64 3.29 22.27
CA ARG A 102 13.91 2.47 23.25
C ARG A 102 13.88 0.97 22.90
N SER A 103 14.26 0.61 21.68
CA SER A 103 14.25 -0.78 21.20
C SER A 103 15.34 -1.67 21.79
N GLY A 104 16.34 -1.12 22.52
CA GLY A 104 17.50 -1.88 23.03
C GLY A 104 18.45 -2.41 21.92
N LYS A 105 18.13 -2.16 20.65
CA LYS A 105 18.96 -2.52 19.49
C LYS A 105 20.11 -1.54 19.33
N ARG A 106 21.31 -2.07 19.08
CA ARG A 106 22.49 -1.27 18.76
C ARG A 106 22.29 -0.57 17.41
N GLY A 107 22.85 0.63 17.29
CA GLY A 107 22.81 1.39 16.04
C GLY A 107 21.58 2.27 15.87
N ALA A 108 20.79 2.53 16.91
CA ALA A 108 19.80 3.60 16.90
C ALA A 108 20.47 4.94 16.53
N PRO A 109 19.82 5.77 15.70
CA PRO A 109 20.41 7.03 15.27
C PRO A 109 20.47 8.02 16.45
N ALA A 110 21.61 8.67 16.64
CA ALA A 110 21.79 9.64 17.72
C ALA A 110 20.76 10.79 17.60
N PRO A 111 20.10 11.22 18.70
CA PRO A 111 19.15 12.32 18.67
C PRO A 111 19.74 13.57 18.01
N GLY A 112 18.97 14.21 17.13
CA GLY A 112 19.40 15.42 16.40
C GLY A 112 20.35 15.19 15.21
N SER A 113 20.88 13.97 15.03
CA SER A 113 21.70 13.64 13.86
C SER A 113 20.90 13.66 12.55
N GLN A 114 21.58 13.86 11.41
CA GLN A 114 20.94 13.79 10.09
C GLN A 114 20.25 12.43 9.86
N ARG A 115 20.89 11.35 10.32
CA ARG A 115 20.31 10.00 10.25
C ARG A 115 19.02 9.89 11.06
N HIS A 116 18.96 10.51 12.25
CA HIS A 116 17.75 10.52 13.07
C HIS A 116 16.62 11.29 12.39
N LYS A 117 16.90 12.49 11.86
CA LYS A 117 15.91 13.28 11.11
C LYS A 117 15.39 12.54 9.88
N HIS A 118 16.28 11.92 9.11
CA HIS A 118 15.92 11.11 7.97
C HIS A 118 15.04 9.92 8.38
N SER A 119 15.39 9.20 9.44
CA SER A 119 14.59 8.09 9.94
C SER A 119 13.20 8.51 10.39
N LEU A 120 13.06 9.66 11.07
CA LEU A 120 11.76 10.23 11.44
C LEU A 120 10.93 10.57 10.19
N TYR A 121 11.52 11.24 9.21
CA TYR A 121 10.82 11.58 7.97
C TYR A 121 10.30 10.33 7.24
N MET A 122 11.13 9.29 7.13
CA MET A 122 10.70 8.03 6.52
C MET A 122 9.57 7.36 7.31
N LEU A 123 9.65 7.37 8.64
CA LEU A 123 8.59 6.82 9.48
C LEU A 123 7.27 7.58 9.28
N ASP A 124 7.32 8.91 9.21
CA ASP A 124 6.12 9.73 9.01
C ASP A 124 5.52 9.53 7.63
N ALA A 125 6.35 9.41 6.59
CA ALA A 125 5.89 9.06 5.24
C ALA A 125 5.19 7.68 5.21
N LEU A 126 5.74 6.68 5.90
CA LEU A 126 5.12 5.35 6.00
C LEU A 126 3.81 5.38 6.79
N LYS A 127 3.72 6.15 7.87
CA LYS A 127 2.48 6.37 8.62
C LYS A 127 1.41 7.02 7.75
N GLN A 128 1.78 8.05 6.98
CA GLN A 128 0.86 8.72 6.07
C GLN A 128 0.36 7.74 5.00
N LEU A 129 1.26 6.99 4.36
CA LEU A 129 0.89 5.99 3.36
C LEU A 129 -0.06 4.93 3.94
N ALA A 130 0.23 4.42 5.13
CA ALA A 130 -0.64 3.52 5.87
C ALA A 130 -2.05 4.11 6.06
N GLN A 131 -2.16 5.38 6.47
CA GLN A 131 -3.45 6.06 6.63
C GLN A 131 -4.20 6.22 5.29
N GLU A 132 -3.48 6.53 4.22
CA GLU A 132 -4.05 6.63 2.86
C GLU A 132 -4.63 5.29 2.38
N GLN A 133 -3.92 4.17 2.62
CA GLN A 133 -4.43 2.83 2.28
C GLN A 133 -5.72 2.51 3.06
N VAL A 134 -5.78 2.83 4.35
CA VAL A 134 -7.02 2.66 5.14
C VAL A 134 -8.17 3.49 4.58
N ALA A 135 -7.91 4.74 4.20
CA ALA A 135 -8.92 5.61 3.61
C ALA A 135 -9.43 5.07 2.26
N ALA A 136 -8.52 4.60 1.40
CA ALA A 136 -8.86 3.99 0.11
C ALA A 136 -9.70 2.72 0.29
N PHE A 137 -9.31 1.86 1.23
CA PHE A 137 -10.07 0.65 1.56
C PHE A 137 -11.50 0.98 2.04
N GLN A 138 -11.65 1.94 2.94
CA GLN A 138 -12.97 2.39 3.40
C GLN A 138 -13.82 2.99 2.27
N ALA A 139 -13.20 3.75 1.36
CA ALA A 139 -13.90 4.29 0.19
C ALA A 139 -14.44 3.18 -0.72
N ALA A 140 -13.64 2.14 -0.99
CA ALA A 140 -14.07 0.99 -1.78
C ALA A 140 -15.24 0.23 -1.11
N LEU A 141 -15.22 0.04 0.20
CA LEU A 141 -16.35 -0.54 0.95
C LEU A 141 -17.62 0.33 0.89
N LYS A 142 -17.48 1.67 0.97
CA LYS A 142 -18.62 2.59 0.82
C LYS A 142 -19.23 2.48 -0.58
N GLN A 143 -18.40 2.42 -1.62
CA GLN A 143 -18.85 2.24 -2.99
C GLN A 143 -19.61 0.92 -3.17
N ARG A 144 -19.11 -0.18 -2.59
CA ARG A 144 -19.83 -1.47 -2.57
C ARG A 144 -21.23 -1.32 -1.97
N ASN A 145 -21.33 -0.68 -0.81
CA ASN A 145 -22.61 -0.50 -0.13
C ASN A 145 -23.58 0.33 -0.98
N ALA A 146 -23.09 1.36 -1.69
CA ALA A 146 -23.90 2.12 -2.62
C ALA A 146 -24.42 1.26 -3.78
N VAL A 147 -23.56 0.44 -4.39
CA VAL A 147 -23.95 -0.50 -5.47
C VAL A 147 -25.00 -1.51 -5.00
N MET A 148 -24.83 -2.10 -3.80
CA MET A 148 -25.78 -3.06 -3.25
C MET A 148 -27.14 -2.43 -2.93
N ARG A 149 -27.15 -1.18 -2.44
CA ARG A 149 -28.41 -0.43 -2.24
C ARG A 149 -29.14 -0.20 -3.55
N GLU A 150 -28.44 0.28 -4.57
CA GLU A 150 -29.00 0.50 -5.91
C GLU A 150 -29.60 -0.78 -6.50
N LEU A 151 -28.89 -1.91 -6.40
CA LEU A 151 -29.39 -3.21 -6.86
C LEU A 151 -30.64 -3.65 -6.10
N ASN A 152 -30.68 -3.46 -4.78
CA ASN A 152 -31.84 -3.80 -3.96
C ASN A 152 -33.05 -2.91 -4.30
N ASP A 153 -32.84 -1.61 -4.50
CA ASP A 153 -33.90 -0.66 -4.85
C ASP A 153 -34.47 -0.96 -6.24
N ARG A 154 -33.60 -1.24 -7.24
CA ARG A 154 -34.06 -1.73 -8.55
C ARG A 154 -34.88 -3.01 -8.39
N ARG A 155 -34.39 -4.00 -7.63
CA ARG A 155 -35.11 -5.27 -7.42
C ARG A 155 -36.50 -5.04 -6.81
N LYS A 156 -36.65 -4.13 -5.84
CA LYS A 156 -37.95 -3.77 -5.26
C LYS A 156 -38.93 -3.21 -6.29
N VAL A 157 -38.48 -2.29 -7.14
CA VAL A 157 -39.31 -1.67 -8.20
C VAL A 157 -39.82 -2.72 -9.19
N TYR A 158 -38.96 -3.66 -9.60
CA TYR A 158 -39.34 -4.72 -10.55
C TYR A 158 -40.05 -5.93 -9.89
N SER A 159 -39.86 -6.18 -8.59
CA SER A 159 -40.58 -7.25 -7.88
C SER A 159 -42.03 -6.89 -7.62
N THR A 160 -42.34 -5.61 -7.37
CA THR A 160 -43.71 -5.13 -7.16
C THR A 160 -44.54 -5.12 -8.44
N THR A 161 -43.91 -5.01 -9.62
CA THR A 161 -44.60 -5.02 -10.91
C THR A 161 -44.87 -6.42 -11.47
N ARG A 162 -44.20 -7.48 -10.97
CA ARG A 162 -44.41 -8.86 -11.45
C ARG A 162 -45.62 -9.57 -10.82
N SER A 163 -46.21 -9.04 -9.75
CA SER A 163 -47.41 -9.62 -9.12
C SER A 163 -48.74 -9.16 -9.75
N VAL A 164 -48.72 -8.32 -10.79
CA VAL A 164 -49.95 -7.72 -11.37
C VAL A 164 -50.24 -8.18 -12.82
N GLY A 165 -49.54 -9.16 -13.36
CA GLY A 165 -49.81 -9.55 -14.76
C GLY A 165 -49.35 -10.94 -15.13
N LEU A 166 -50.07 -11.97 -14.69
CA LEU A 166 -50.19 -13.26 -15.38
C LEU A 166 -51.39 -14.06 -14.82
N SER A 167 -52.54 -13.40 -14.64
CA SER A 167 -53.82 -14.10 -14.77
C SER A 167 -54.12 -14.20 -16.27
N VAL A 168 -53.54 -15.20 -16.93
CA VAL A 168 -54.06 -15.65 -18.22
C VAL A 168 -55.43 -16.26 -17.92
N GLN A 169 -56.44 -15.39 -17.92
CA GLN A 169 -57.83 -15.76 -17.82
C GLN A 169 -58.21 -16.41 -19.16
N MET A 170 -57.97 -17.72 -19.26
CA MET A 170 -58.50 -18.56 -20.33
C MET A 170 -60.01 -18.64 -20.14
N ASN A 171 -60.71 -17.62 -20.63
CA ASN A 171 -62.16 -17.63 -20.75
C ASN A 171 -62.49 -17.56 -22.24
N SER A 172 -62.56 -18.74 -22.86
CA SER A 172 -63.16 -18.89 -24.19
C SER A 172 -64.62 -19.28 -24.01
N PRO A 173 -65.60 -18.46 -24.45
CA PRO A 173 -66.98 -18.87 -24.51
C PRO A 173 -67.24 -19.73 -25.77
N LEU A 174 -68.13 -20.71 -25.59
CA LEU A 174 -68.81 -21.57 -26.56
C LEU A 174 -68.87 -21.06 -28.02
N PHE A 175 -68.44 -21.92 -28.96
CA PHE A 175 -69.23 -22.45 -30.08
C PHE A 175 -68.66 -23.81 -30.51
#